data_AF-A0A7S2TFD8-F1
#
_entry.id   AF-A0A7S2TFD8-F1
#
_cell.length_a   1.000
_cell.length_b   1.000
_cell.length_c   1.000
_cell.angle_alpha   90.00
_cell.angle_beta   90.00
_cell.angle_gamma   90.00
#
_symmetry.space_group_name_H-M   'P 1'
#
loop_
_entity.id
_entity.type
_entity.pdbx_description
1 polymer ?
#
loop_
_entity_poly.entity_id
_entity_poly.type
_entity_poly.pdbx_seq_one_letter_code
_entity_poly.pdbx_strand_id
1 'polypeptide(L)'
;MICFGEAECKVSTSCSHYFCVTCIKMALEAILEQGQFPAICPACRAEGEGKKRRRNVGGGRGDDRHHHHHPPPPKGLIEDEVLTFLQKRGVISKEFQFRFMKQQNKGKKEGKFFACPAQCGNYLIDQKPLTESKIVEGSSGPRLIERAKPGMCPCGAIVCLRCHEKLDAEIAEFHVCGRYHKNAKVDDATLRELERSGKKCPNCQKFIQKTGGCSTMMCGTHAHGNLEDALRNGGCGLQFNWKTLTLAPSFYYVHGQRKTGQPTEQERREVLMQILGEAKSNGE
;
A
#
# COMPACT_ATOMS: atom_id res chain seq x y z
N MET A 1 10.93 -31.37 24.92
CA MET A 1 10.18 -31.17 26.18
C MET A 1 8.81 -31.80 25.98
N ILE A 2 8.54 -32.91 26.68
CA ILE A 2 7.25 -33.60 26.64
C ILE A 2 6.79 -33.68 28.10
N CYS A 3 5.69 -33.01 28.44
CA CYS A 3 4.97 -33.26 29.70
C CYS A 3 4.25 -34.61 29.57
N PHE A 4 4.10 -35.36 30.66
CA PHE A 4 3.18 -36.51 30.72
C PHE A 4 1.76 -36.07 31.15
N GLY A 5 1.44 -34.79 30.99
CA GLY A 5 0.11 -34.26 31.28
C GLY A 5 -0.91 -34.65 30.20
N GLU A 6 -2.19 -34.48 30.52
CA GLU A 6 -3.27 -34.75 29.56
C GLU A 6 -3.13 -33.88 28.31
N ALA A 7 -3.27 -34.51 27.14
CA ALA A 7 -3.10 -33.84 25.86
C ALA A 7 -4.44 -33.23 25.43
N GLU A 8 -4.51 -31.89 25.41
CA GLU A 8 -5.78 -31.18 25.26
C GLU A 8 -5.99 -30.63 23.84
N CYS A 9 -4.96 -30.03 23.24
CA CYS A 9 -5.11 -29.31 21.99
C CYS A 9 -3.91 -29.46 21.04
N LYS A 10 -4.17 -29.16 19.76
CA LYS A 10 -3.18 -29.17 18.68
C LYS A 10 -2.59 -27.77 18.48
N VAL A 11 -1.38 -27.74 17.94
CA VAL A 11 -0.68 -26.49 17.55
C VAL A 11 -0.54 -26.31 16.04
N SER A 12 -1.06 -27.25 15.24
CA SER A 12 -1.14 -27.12 13.78
C SER A 12 -2.32 -27.94 13.23
N THR A 13 -2.99 -27.44 12.20
CA THR A 13 -4.06 -28.17 11.52
C THR A 13 -3.55 -29.32 10.65
N SER A 14 -2.29 -29.23 10.21
CA SER A 14 -1.65 -30.17 9.30
C SER A 14 -1.00 -31.39 9.98
N CYS A 15 -1.14 -31.52 11.31
CA CYS A 15 -0.59 -32.65 12.07
C CYS A 15 -1.58 -33.17 13.13
N SER A 16 -1.28 -34.35 13.68
CA SER A 16 -2.08 -35.01 14.72
C SER A 16 -1.42 -34.95 16.11
N HIS A 17 -0.42 -34.09 16.31
CA HIS A 17 0.29 -33.96 17.58
C HIS A 17 -0.52 -33.11 18.57
N TYR A 18 -0.79 -33.67 19.75
CA TYR A 18 -1.49 -33.00 20.85
C TYR A 18 -0.55 -32.72 22.00
N PHE A 19 -0.84 -31.66 22.74
CA PHE A 19 -0.01 -31.18 23.86
C PHE A 19 -0.91 -30.69 25.01
N CYS A 20 -0.38 -30.76 26.23
CA CYS A 20 -0.96 -30.08 27.38
C CYS A 20 -0.85 -28.55 27.19
N VAL A 21 -1.79 -27.76 27.73
CA VAL A 21 -1.84 -26.29 27.59
C VAL A 21 -0.52 -25.62 28.00
N THR A 22 0.10 -26.10 29.07
CA THR A 22 1.39 -25.58 29.56
C THR A 22 2.52 -25.83 28.58
N CYS A 23 2.60 -27.02 27.98
CA CYS A 23 3.60 -27.32 26.94
C CYS A 23 3.41 -26.48 25.69
N ILE A 24 2.17 -26.18 25.29
CA ILE A 24 1.90 -25.30 24.16
C ILE A 24 2.44 -23.90 24.45
N LYS A 25 2.10 -23.35 25.62
CA LYS A 25 2.53 -22.00 26.01
C LYS A 25 4.06 -21.90 26.02
N MET A 26 4.73 -22.82 26.71
CA MET A 26 6.19 -22.86 26.77
C MET A 26 6.84 -23.05 25.39
N ALA A 27 6.27 -23.91 24.54
CA ALA A 27 6.81 -24.14 23.20
C ALA A 27 6.69 -22.89 22.32
N LEU A 28 5.54 -22.20 22.36
CA LEU A 28 5.34 -20.98 21.60
C LEU A 28 6.24 -19.84 22.12
N GLU A 29 6.36 -19.69 23.44
CA GLU A 29 7.28 -18.73 24.06
C GLU A 29 8.72 -18.98 23.61
N ALA A 30 9.19 -20.22 23.69
CA ALA A 30 10.53 -20.60 23.24
C ALA A 30 10.75 -20.33 21.74
N ILE A 31 9.77 -20.65 20.88
CA ILE A 31 9.85 -20.35 19.44
C ILE A 31 10.00 -18.85 19.20
N LEU A 32 9.22 -18.04 19.92
CA LEU A 32 9.23 -16.58 19.78
C LEU A 32 10.56 -15.99 20.26
N GLU A 33 11.04 -16.41 21.43
CA GLU A 33 12.31 -15.97 22.03
C GLU A 33 13.52 -16.38 21.18
N GLN A 34 13.52 -17.59 20.66
CA GLN A 34 14.60 -18.13 19.83
C GLN A 34 14.51 -17.69 18.36
N GLY A 35 13.45 -16.94 17.98
CA GLY A 35 13.24 -16.47 16.62
C GLY A 35 13.07 -17.60 15.59
N GLN A 36 12.51 -18.74 15.98
CA GLN A 36 12.45 -19.95 15.16
C GLN A 36 11.25 -19.93 14.20
N PHE A 37 11.38 -19.13 13.14
CA PHE A 37 10.36 -18.96 12.11
C PHE A 37 10.81 -19.53 10.75
N PRO A 38 9.91 -20.12 9.94
CA PRO A 38 8.48 -20.32 10.20
C PRO A 38 8.21 -21.25 11.37
N ALA A 39 7.19 -20.93 12.17
CA ALA A 39 6.87 -21.69 13.37
C ALA A 39 6.29 -23.05 13.00
N ILE A 40 6.90 -24.12 13.49
CA ILE A 40 6.51 -25.51 13.22
C ILE A 40 6.24 -26.19 14.55
N CYS A 41 5.20 -27.03 14.58
CA CYS A 41 4.86 -27.94 15.67
C CYS A 41 6.13 -28.62 16.22
N PRO A 42 6.37 -28.56 17.55
CA PRO A 42 7.60 -29.10 18.14
C PRO A 42 7.88 -30.56 17.79
N ALA A 43 6.83 -31.39 17.74
CA ALA A 43 6.94 -32.80 17.36
C ALA A 43 7.27 -32.96 15.85
N CYS A 44 6.55 -32.26 14.97
CA CYS A 44 6.87 -32.27 13.53
C CYS A 44 8.30 -31.79 13.24
N ARG A 45 8.77 -30.79 13.99
CA ARG A 45 10.13 -30.27 13.85
C ARG A 45 11.17 -31.31 14.26
N ALA A 46 11.00 -31.95 15.42
CA ALA A 46 11.87 -33.01 15.88
C ALA A 46 11.89 -34.21 14.90
N GLU A 47 10.73 -34.60 14.37
CA GLU A 47 10.60 -35.65 13.35
C GLU A 47 11.28 -35.25 12.01
N GLY A 48 11.25 -33.98 11.65
CA GLY A 48 11.81 -33.44 10.42
C GLY A 48 13.35 -33.35 10.41
N GLU A 49 13.97 -33.13 11.57
CA GLU A 49 15.43 -33.06 11.70
C GLU A 49 16.11 -34.41 11.40
N GLY A 50 15.40 -35.54 11.56
CA GLY A 50 15.90 -36.88 11.22
C GLY A 50 15.89 -37.23 9.72
N LYS A 51 15.13 -36.50 8.87
CA LYS A 51 14.96 -36.84 7.44
C LYS A 51 15.93 -36.12 6.49
N LYS A 52 16.79 -35.22 6.98
CA LYS A 52 17.78 -34.50 6.15
C LYS A 52 18.96 -35.35 5.65
N ARG A 53 19.04 -36.65 5.99
CA ARG A 53 20.16 -37.54 5.59
C ARG A 53 19.88 -38.52 4.44
N ARG A 54 18.78 -38.40 3.70
CA ARG A 54 18.55 -39.18 2.46
C ARG A 54 17.85 -38.36 1.37
N ARG A 55 18.52 -37.34 0.85
CA ARG A 55 18.37 -37.00 -0.58
C ARG A 55 19.75 -37.14 -1.20
N ASN A 56 20.07 -38.40 -1.48
CA ASN A 56 21.21 -38.74 -2.31
C ASN A 56 20.85 -38.35 -3.75
N VAL A 57 21.72 -37.54 -4.32
CA VAL A 57 22.03 -37.33 -5.73
C VAL A 57 21.42 -38.40 -6.65
N GLY A 58 20.43 -37.98 -7.45
CA GLY A 58 19.91 -38.74 -8.57
C GLY A 58 19.54 -37.75 -9.68
N GLY A 59 20.47 -37.57 -10.62
CA GLY A 59 20.28 -36.68 -11.76
C GLY A 59 19.12 -37.12 -12.64
N GLY A 60 18.24 -36.20 -12.98
CA GLY A 60 17.20 -36.36 -14.00
C GLY A 60 17.07 -35.06 -14.77
N ARG A 61 17.64 -35.04 -15.98
CA ARG A 61 17.35 -34.02 -17.00
C ARG A 61 15.93 -34.24 -17.50
N GLY A 62 15.09 -33.21 -17.56
CA GLY A 62 13.80 -33.33 -18.25
C GLY A 62 12.80 -32.19 -18.02
N ASP A 63 12.63 -31.39 -19.07
CA ASP A 63 11.46 -30.61 -19.49
C ASP A 63 11.02 -29.39 -18.65
N ASP A 64 11.51 -28.23 -19.11
CA ASP A 64 11.08 -26.89 -18.77
C ASP A 64 9.63 -26.63 -19.23
N ARG A 65 8.66 -26.86 -18.34
CA ARG A 65 7.35 -26.21 -18.43
C ARG A 65 7.09 -25.43 -17.16
N HIS A 66 7.19 -24.10 -17.30
CA HIS A 66 6.86 -23.12 -16.27
C HIS A 66 5.38 -23.20 -15.87
N HIS A 67 5.09 -24.06 -14.91
CA HIS A 67 3.97 -23.89 -14.01
C HIS A 67 4.53 -23.50 -12.66
N HIS A 68 4.15 -22.31 -12.17
CA HIS A 68 4.45 -21.84 -10.82
C HIS A 68 3.74 -22.73 -9.80
N HIS A 69 4.28 -23.92 -9.57
CA HIS A 69 3.87 -24.77 -8.46
C HIS A 69 4.52 -24.21 -7.19
N HIS A 70 3.76 -23.41 -6.45
CA HIS A 70 4.11 -23.09 -5.09
C HIS A 70 4.24 -24.41 -4.31
N PRO A 71 5.38 -24.67 -3.65
CA PRO A 71 5.54 -25.87 -2.85
C PRO A 71 4.47 -25.88 -1.73
N PRO A 72 3.86 -27.03 -1.42
CA PRO A 72 2.88 -27.13 -0.36
C PRO A 72 3.47 -26.68 0.99
N PRO A 73 2.66 -26.08 1.88
CA PRO A 73 3.14 -25.58 3.16
C PRO A 73 3.82 -26.70 3.97
N PRO A 74 4.88 -26.39 4.74
CA PRO A 74 5.59 -27.39 5.50
C PRO A 74 4.66 -28.04 6.53
N LYS A 75 4.69 -29.38 6.59
CA LYS A 75 3.90 -30.16 7.56
C LYS A 75 4.18 -29.68 8.99
N GLY A 76 3.11 -29.46 9.75
CA GLY A 76 3.18 -28.97 11.12
C GLY A 76 3.32 -27.45 11.24
N LEU A 77 3.17 -26.67 10.16
CA LEU A 77 3.14 -25.21 10.23
C LEU A 77 2.10 -24.75 11.24
N ILE A 78 2.48 -23.88 12.18
CA ILE A 78 1.54 -23.28 13.13
C ILE A 78 0.83 -22.15 12.40
N GLU A 79 -0.46 -22.32 12.08
CA GLU A 79 -1.23 -21.37 11.29
C GLU A 79 -1.87 -20.25 12.13
N ASP A 80 -2.21 -19.12 11.50
CA ASP A 80 -2.80 -17.94 12.16
C ASP A 80 -4.16 -18.27 12.81
N GLU A 81 -4.92 -19.18 12.19
CA GLU A 81 -6.19 -19.69 12.71
C GLU A 81 -6.00 -20.48 14.01
N VAL A 82 -4.93 -21.26 14.11
CA VAL A 82 -4.62 -22.02 15.33
C VAL A 82 -4.21 -21.09 16.46
N LEU A 83 -3.42 -20.05 16.16
CA LEU A 83 -3.09 -19.03 17.17
C LEU A 83 -4.35 -18.30 17.67
N THR A 84 -5.31 -18.03 16.79
CA THR A 84 -6.61 -17.46 17.17
C THR A 84 -7.42 -18.42 18.05
N PHE A 85 -7.43 -19.70 17.73
CA PHE A 85 -8.08 -20.73 18.55
C PHE A 85 -7.46 -20.80 19.96
N LEU A 86 -6.12 -20.85 20.04
CA LEU A 86 -5.40 -20.90 21.31
C LEU A 86 -5.65 -19.66 22.17
N GLN A 87 -5.72 -18.48 21.54
CA GLN A 87 -6.06 -17.23 22.22
C GLN A 87 -7.48 -17.28 22.79
N LYS A 88 -8.48 -17.70 21.99
CA LYS A 88 -9.88 -17.80 22.44
C LYS A 88 -10.07 -18.80 23.59
N ARG A 89 -9.24 -19.84 23.67
CA ARG A 89 -9.20 -20.82 24.76
C ARG A 89 -8.42 -20.34 25.99
N GLY A 90 -7.82 -19.14 25.95
CA GLY A 90 -7.03 -18.59 27.06
C GLY A 90 -5.64 -19.23 27.21
N VAL A 91 -5.18 -20.02 26.23
CA VAL A 91 -3.85 -20.66 26.25
C VAL A 91 -2.73 -19.62 26.08
N ILE A 92 -2.97 -18.64 25.21
CA ILE A 92 -2.06 -17.51 24.97
C ILE A 92 -2.82 -16.19 25.09
N SER A 93 -2.11 -15.12 25.44
CA SER A 93 -2.70 -13.78 25.46
C SER A 93 -2.87 -13.22 24.05
N LYS A 94 -3.79 -12.28 23.89
CA LYS A 94 -3.99 -11.55 22.63
C LYS A 94 -2.73 -10.80 22.21
N GLU A 95 -2.01 -10.22 23.16
CA GLU A 95 -0.72 -9.57 22.91
C GLU A 95 0.32 -10.56 22.37
N PHE A 96 0.44 -11.74 22.99
CA PHE A 96 1.35 -12.79 22.55
C PHE A 96 1.03 -13.25 21.13
N GLN A 97 -0.25 -13.50 20.84
CA GLN A 97 -0.73 -13.88 19.51
C GLN A 97 -0.23 -12.89 18.45
N PHE A 98 -0.41 -11.58 18.67
CA PHE A 98 0.04 -10.56 17.72
C PHE A 98 1.56 -10.52 17.55
N ARG A 99 2.31 -10.62 18.65
CA ARG A 99 3.78 -10.66 18.58
C ARG A 99 4.27 -11.86 17.77
N PHE A 100 3.64 -13.02 17.97
CA PHE A 100 3.97 -14.25 17.26
C PHE A 100 3.63 -14.15 15.77
N MET A 101 2.40 -13.73 15.42
CA MET A 101 1.98 -13.53 14.03
C MET A 101 2.85 -12.49 13.31
N LYS A 102 3.20 -11.38 13.97
CA LYS A 102 4.09 -10.36 13.40
C LYS A 102 5.46 -10.93 13.03
N GLN A 103 6.03 -11.77 13.88
CA GLN A 103 7.32 -12.38 13.63
C GLN A 103 7.23 -13.49 12.57
N GLN A 104 6.14 -14.27 12.55
CA GLN A 104 5.88 -15.30 11.54
C GLN A 104 5.64 -14.74 10.14
N ASN A 105 5.06 -13.53 10.07
CA ASN A 105 4.79 -12.82 8.83
C ASN A 105 5.92 -11.85 8.45
N LYS A 106 7.04 -11.83 9.19
CA LYS A 106 8.23 -11.05 8.87
C LYS A 106 8.85 -11.55 7.56
N GLY A 107 8.55 -10.87 6.46
CA GLY A 107 8.99 -11.23 5.11
C GLY A 107 7.88 -11.68 4.15
N LYS A 108 6.65 -11.90 4.64
CA LYS A 108 5.47 -12.12 3.78
C LYS A 108 4.87 -10.75 3.42
N LYS A 109 4.56 -10.52 2.14
CA LYS A 109 4.03 -9.24 1.62
C LYS A 109 2.54 -9.02 1.89
N GLU A 110 1.85 -9.98 2.50
CA GLU A 110 0.39 -9.94 2.64
C GLU A 110 -0.04 -9.60 4.08
N GLY A 111 -0.87 -8.55 4.19
CA GLY A 111 -1.60 -8.20 5.41
C GLY A 111 -0.74 -7.72 6.58
N LYS A 112 -0.07 -6.57 6.45
CA LYS A 112 0.49 -5.89 7.62
C LYS A 112 -0.68 -5.48 8.52
N PHE A 113 -0.58 -5.70 9.83
CA PHE A 113 -1.53 -5.15 10.80
C PHE A 113 -0.80 -4.07 11.59
N PHE A 114 -1.51 -3.02 12.01
CA PHE A 114 -0.97 -1.98 12.87
C PHE A 114 -1.91 -1.70 14.04
N ALA A 115 -1.33 -1.32 15.19
CA ALA A 115 -2.11 -1.02 16.38
C ALA A 115 -2.92 0.27 16.16
N CYS A 116 -4.15 0.31 16.68
CA CYS A 116 -4.96 1.52 16.62
C CYS A 116 -4.24 2.67 17.33
N PRO A 117 -4.05 3.84 16.68
CA PRO A 117 -3.35 4.99 17.28
C PRO A 117 -4.10 5.61 18.46
N ALA A 118 -5.38 5.27 18.67
CA ALA A 118 -6.11 5.62 19.88
C ALA A 118 -5.79 4.72 21.09
N GLN A 119 -4.85 3.77 20.95
CA GLN A 119 -4.37 2.89 22.02
C GLN A 119 -5.47 2.04 22.69
N CYS A 120 -6.55 1.75 21.96
CA CYS A 120 -7.67 0.95 22.45
C CYS A 120 -7.42 -0.57 22.48
N GLY A 121 -6.24 -1.04 22.09
CA GLY A 121 -5.89 -2.47 22.03
C GLY A 121 -6.43 -3.21 20.78
N ASN A 122 -7.12 -2.52 19.86
CA ASN A 122 -7.50 -3.07 18.56
C ASN A 122 -6.40 -2.89 17.52
N TYR A 123 -6.40 -3.77 16.52
CA TYR A 123 -5.48 -3.74 15.38
C TYR A 123 -6.26 -3.58 14.08
N LEU A 124 -5.69 -2.80 13.16
CA LEU A 124 -6.25 -2.49 11.85
C LEU A 124 -5.40 -3.14 10.77
N ILE A 125 -6.04 -3.45 9.63
CA ILE A 125 -5.36 -3.95 8.44
C ILE A 125 -4.65 -2.77 7.76
N ASP A 126 -3.33 -2.87 7.59
CA ASP A 126 -2.48 -1.98 6.82
C ASP A 126 -2.66 -2.28 5.33
N GLN A 127 -3.79 -1.81 4.82
CA GLN A 127 -4.16 -1.88 3.42
C GLN A 127 -4.04 -0.50 2.77
N LYS A 128 -3.88 -0.47 1.44
CA LYS A 128 -3.95 0.79 0.70
C LYS A 128 -5.33 1.42 0.95
N PRO A 129 -5.39 2.71 1.36
CA PRO A 129 -6.68 3.36 1.56
C PRO A 129 -7.42 3.41 0.24
N LEU A 130 -8.73 3.18 0.28
CA LEU A 130 -9.62 3.46 -0.85
C LEU A 130 -9.49 4.95 -1.17
N THR A 131 -9.26 5.29 -2.43
CA THR A 131 -9.22 6.69 -2.88
C THR A 131 -10.54 7.06 -3.53
N GLU A 132 -10.99 8.28 -3.28
CA GLU A 132 -12.13 8.88 -3.95
C GLU A 132 -11.65 10.09 -4.75
N SER A 133 -11.98 10.10 -6.03
CA SER A 133 -11.68 11.20 -6.93
C SER A 133 -12.84 12.19 -6.94
N LYS A 134 -12.57 13.46 -6.65
CA LYS A 134 -13.56 14.56 -6.68
C LYS A 134 -13.06 15.72 -7.53
N ILE A 135 -13.98 16.39 -8.22
CA ILE A 135 -13.69 17.68 -8.86
C ILE A 135 -13.81 18.77 -7.79
N VAL A 136 -12.81 19.65 -7.72
CA VAL A 136 -12.86 20.85 -6.88
C VAL A 136 -12.52 22.09 -7.69
N GLU A 137 -13.13 23.22 -7.31
CA GLU A 137 -12.79 24.52 -7.87
C GLU A 137 -11.40 24.97 -7.40
N GLY A 138 -10.50 25.16 -8.36
CA GLY A 138 -9.23 25.85 -8.14
C GLY A 138 -9.33 27.31 -8.54
N SER A 139 -8.34 28.10 -8.16
CA SER A 139 -8.17 29.52 -8.54
C SER A 139 -8.10 29.79 -10.05
N SER A 140 -8.19 28.77 -10.90
CA SER A 140 -8.08 28.88 -12.34
C SER A 140 -8.89 27.80 -13.07
N GLY A 141 -9.95 27.32 -12.42
CA GLY A 141 -10.90 26.33 -12.94
C GLY A 141 -10.90 25.01 -12.17
N PRO A 142 -11.80 24.10 -12.54
CA PRO A 142 -11.98 22.83 -11.88
C PRO A 142 -10.76 21.93 -12.08
N ARG A 143 -10.46 21.11 -11.07
CA ARG A 143 -9.39 20.11 -11.10
C ARG A 143 -9.80 18.83 -10.40
N LEU A 144 -9.22 17.71 -10.84
CA LEU A 144 -9.35 16.44 -10.14
C LEU A 144 -8.46 16.41 -8.90
N ILE A 145 -9.02 16.00 -7.77
CA ILE A 145 -8.25 15.62 -6.59
C ILE A 145 -8.61 14.20 -6.17
N GLU A 146 -7.59 13.43 -5.80
CA GLU A 146 -7.77 12.13 -5.16
C GLU A 146 -7.64 12.28 -3.66
N ARG A 147 -8.61 11.76 -2.91
CA ARG A 147 -8.61 11.78 -1.45
C ARG A 147 -8.64 10.35 -0.92
N ALA A 148 -7.69 10.03 -0.03
CA ALA A 148 -7.68 8.76 0.67
C ALA A 148 -8.81 8.75 1.71
N LYS A 149 -9.72 7.77 1.64
CA LYS A 149 -10.70 7.53 2.68
C LYS A 149 -9.99 6.98 3.92
N PRO A 150 -10.17 7.62 5.08
CA PRO A 150 -9.63 7.10 6.32
C PRO A 150 -10.37 5.82 6.73
N GLY A 151 -9.67 4.93 7.42
CA GLY A 151 -10.29 3.79 8.07
C GLY A 151 -10.95 4.19 9.39
N MET A 152 -11.82 3.33 9.89
CA MET A 152 -12.45 3.48 11.20
C MET A 152 -12.14 2.24 12.04
N CYS A 153 -11.65 2.47 13.25
CA CYS A 153 -11.47 1.41 14.24
C CYS A 153 -12.79 1.08 14.93
N PRO A 154 -13.02 -0.16 15.37
CA PRO A 154 -14.19 -0.52 16.18
C PRO A 154 -14.38 0.32 17.46
N CYS A 155 -13.32 0.98 17.96
CA CYS A 155 -13.44 1.92 19.07
C CYS A 155 -13.99 3.31 18.67
N GLY A 156 -14.29 3.54 17.40
CA GLY A 156 -14.75 4.82 16.85
C GLY A 156 -13.64 5.76 16.38
N ALA A 157 -12.36 5.41 16.57
CA ALA A 157 -11.26 6.25 16.09
C ALA A 157 -11.15 6.22 14.56
N ILE A 158 -11.05 7.41 13.95
CA ILE A 158 -10.77 7.58 12.52
C ILE A 158 -9.26 7.59 12.31
N VAL A 159 -8.76 6.87 11.30
CA VAL A 159 -7.33 6.56 11.15
C VAL A 159 -6.92 6.61 9.67
N CYS A 160 -5.85 7.34 9.28
CA CYS A 160 -5.29 7.20 7.92
C CYS A 160 -4.60 5.83 7.82
N LEU A 161 -5.10 4.93 6.96
CA LEU A 161 -4.51 3.60 6.74
C LEU A 161 -3.13 3.65 6.07
N ARG A 162 -2.73 4.81 5.53
CA ARG A 162 -1.42 5.02 4.90
C ARG A 162 -0.34 5.51 5.87
N CYS A 163 -0.65 6.41 6.81
CA CYS A 163 0.32 6.95 7.79
C CYS A 163 0.08 6.49 9.22
N HIS A 164 -0.98 5.71 9.46
CA HIS A 164 -1.35 5.11 10.75
C HIS A 164 -1.65 6.14 11.86
N GLU A 165 -1.96 7.38 11.48
CA GLU A 165 -2.27 8.48 12.39
C GLU A 165 -3.76 8.52 12.74
N LYS A 166 -4.08 8.87 13.99
CA LYS A 166 -5.45 9.17 14.43
C LYS A 166 -5.85 10.52 13.85
N LEU A 167 -6.99 10.56 13.16
CA LEU A 167 -7.54 11.77 12.58
C LEU A 167 -8.71 12.27 13.41
N ASP A 168 -8.91 13.58 13.36
CA ASP A 168 -10.12 14.24 13.85
C ASP A 168 -11.25 14.04 12.83
N ALA A 169 -12.45 13.73 13.31
CA ALA A 169 -13.60 13.40 12.47
C ALA A 169 -14.03 14.55 11.55
N GLU A 170 -13.90 15.80 11.98
CA GLU A 170 -14.37 16.97 11.24
C GLU A 170 -13.45 17.29 10.05
N ILE A 171 -12.16 16.97 10.19
CA ILE A 171 -11.14 17.31 9.18
C ILE A 171 -10.52 16.07 8.51
N ALA A 172 -10.94 14.86 8.88
CA ALA A 172 -10.38 13.62 8.37
C ALA A 172 -10.47 13.51 6.84
N GLU A 173 -11.53 14.05 6.24
CA GLU A 173 -11.71 14.06 4.78
C GLU A 173 -10.74 15.01 4.04
N PHE A 174 -10.11 15.94 4.77
CA PHE A 174 -9.09 16.85 4.24
C PHE A 174 -7.67 16.40 4.60
N HIS A 175 -7.54 15.24 5.25
CA HIS A 175 -6.24 14.72 5.62
C HIS A 175 -5.41 14.39 4.38
N VAL A 176 -4.23 15.00 4.30
CA VAL A 176 -3.23 14.71 3.27
C VAL A 176 -2.13 13.90 3.92
N CYS A 177 -2.15 12.57 3.73
CA CYS A 177 -1.09 11.69 4.21
C CYS A 177 0.20 12.11 3.45
N GLY A 178 1.17 12.73 4.13
CA GLY A 178 2.32 13.36 3.47
C GLY A 178 2.85 14.67 4.07
N ARG A 179 2.28 15.20 5.17
CA ARG A 179 2.99 16.19 6.02
C ARG A 179 4.05 15.57 6.97
N TYR A 180 4.49 14.37 6.65
CA TYR A 180 5.74 13.75 7.09
C TYR A 180 6.44 13.25 5.83
N HIS A 181 7.06 14.13 5.05
CA HIS A 181 8.46 14.45 5.26
C HIS A 181 8.67 15.85 5.86
N LYS A 182 8.48 16.03 7.17
CA LYS A 182 9.00 17.23 7.85
C LYS A 182 10.54 17.33 7.80
N ASN A 183 11.25 16.30 7.33
CA ASN A 183 12.72 16.23 7.28
C ASN A 183 13.31 15.44 6.08
N ALA A 184 12.56 15.16 5.00
CA ALA A 184 13.26 14.81 3.75
C ALA A 184 13.77 16.14 3.21
N LYS A 185 14.96 16.52 3.65
CA LYS A 185 15.75 17.51 2.94
C LYS A 185 15.96 16.92 1.54
N VAL A 186 15.20 17.40 0.57
CA VAL A 186 15.63 17.31 -0.82
C VAL A 186 17.00 17.97 -0.81
N ASP A 187 18.04 17.21 -1.11
CA ASP A 187 19.39 17.72 -1.00
C ASP A 187 19.55 18.94 -1.93
N ASP A 188 20.43 19.85 -1.55
CA ASP A 188 20.62 21.11 -2.28
C ASP A 188 21.01 20.88 -3.75
N ALA A 189 21.63 19.73 -4.08
CA ALA A 189 21.95 19.41 -5.47
C ALA A 189 20.70 19.01 -6.27
N THR A 190 19.80 18.21 -5.69
CA THR A 190 18.50 17.89 -6.28
C THR A 190 17.60 19.14 -6.41
N LEU A 191 17.60 20.04 -5.42
CA LEU A 191 16.88 21.31 -5.52
C LEU A 191 17.43 22.21 -6.63
N ARG A 192 18.75 22.35 -6.73
CA ARG A 192 19.41 23.11 -7.81
C ARG A 192 19.13 22.51 -9.18
N GLU A 193 19.06 21.18 -9.29
CA GLU A 193 18.71 20.50 -10.53
C GLU A 193 17.25 20.73 -10.94
N LEU A 194 16.35 20.68 -9.96
CA LEU A 194 14.93 21.00 -10.16
C LEU A 194 14.77 22.45 -10.58
N GLU A 195 15.41 23.41 -9.89
CA GLU A 195 15.39 24.84 -10.27
C GLU A 195 15.98 25.10 -11.65
N ARG A 196 16.99 24.31 -12.06
CA ARG A 196 17.62 24.42 -13.38
C ARG A 196 16.71 23.94 -14.51
N SER A 197 15.96 22.85 -14.31
CA SER A 197 15.25 22.14 -15.38
C SER A 197 13.73 22.24 -15.32
N GLY A 198 13.17 22.62 -14.18
CA GLY A 198 11.74 22.72 -13.94
C GLY A 198 11.30 24.10 -13.43
N LYS A 199 10.02 24.39 -13.65
CA LYS A 199 9.36 25.64 -13.25
C LYS A 199 8.02 25.32 -12.61
N LYS A 200 7.46 26.26 -11.86
CA LYS A 200 6.08 26.12 -11.36
C LYS A 200 5.09 26.59 -12.41
N CYS A 201 4.01 25.83 -12.59
CA CYS A 201 2.89 26.28 -13.41
C CYS A 201 2.32 27.59 -12.82
N PRO A 202 2.12 28.63 -13.63
CA PRO A 202 1.66 29.94 -13.14
C PRO A 202 0.26 29.90 -12.52
N ASN A 203 -0.55 28.85 -12.78
CA ASN A 203 -1.88 28.73 -12.17
C ASN A 203 -1.97 27.62 -11.10
N CYS A 204 -1.60 26.37 -11.40
CA CYS A 204 -1.77 25.29 -10.42
C CYS A 204 -0.56 25.08 -9.50
N GLN A 205 0.53 25.83 -9.72
CA GLN A 205 1.77 25.80 -8.94
C GLN A 205 2.50 24.45 -8.88
N LYS A 206 2.03 23.44 -9.64
CA LYS A 206 2.75 22.17 -9.79
C LYS A 206 4.10 22.41 -10.45
N PHE A 207 5.11 21.67 -9.96
CA PHE A 207 6.41 21.63 -10.61
C PHE A 207 6.29 20.87 -11.91
N ILE A 208 6.76 21.48 -12.98
CA ILE A 208 6.71 20.94 -14.34
C ILE A 208 8.11 21.03 -14.93
N GLN A 209 8.50 20.03 -15.72
CA GLN A 209 9.78 19.98 -16.40
C GLN A 209 9.56 20.12 -17.90
N LYS A 210 10.44 20.87 -18.57
CA LYS A 210 10.46 20.91 -20.02
C LYS A 210 11.43 19.86 -20.54
N THR A 211 10.90 18.81 -21.17
CA THR A 211 11.71 17.71 -21.75
C THR A 211 12.14 17.96 -23.20
N GLY A 212 11.73 19.08 -23.82
CA GLY A 212 12.07 19.46 -25.20
C GLY A 212 11.00 20.34 -25.86
N GLY A 213 11.21 20.75 -27.12
CA GLY A 213 10.18 21.34 -27.98
C GLY A 213 9.91 22.85 -27.82
N CYS A 214 8.70 23.26 -28.22
CA CYS A 214 8.24 24.66 -28.29
C CYS A 214 8.35 25.41 -26.95
N SER A 215 8.44 26.74 -26.99
CA SER A 215 8.38 27.57 -25.77
C SER A 215 6.96 27.70 -25.21
N THR A 216 5.93 27.40 -25.99
CA THR A 216 4.55 27.34 -25.52
C THR A 216 4.27 25.95 -24.98
N MET A 217 3.98 25.86 -23.68
CA MET A 217 3.77 24.62 -22.94
C MET A 217 2.34 24.55 -22.43
N MET A 218 1.80 23.33 -22.31
CA MET A 218 0.54 23.07 -21.62
C MET A 218 0.82 22.35 -20.29
N CYS A 219 0.26 22.85 -19.18
CA CYS A 219 0.44 22.23 -17.87
C CYS A 219 -0.20 20.85 -17.81
N GLY A 220 0.61 19.80 -17.66
CA GLY A 220 0.19 18.39 -17.65
C GLY A 220 0.66 17.59 -18.85
N THR A 221 1.21 18.24 -19.87
CA THR A 221 1.70 17.59 -21.11
C THR A 221 2.95 18.29 -21.63
N HIS A 222 3.34 17.93 -22.86
CA HIS A 222 4.32 18.65 -23.67
C HIS A 222 3.70 19.88 -24.37
N ALA A 223 4.41 20.41 -25.37
CA ALA A 223 3.96 21.54 -26.19
C ALA A 223 2.67 21.22 -26.97
N HIS A 224 1.72 22.17 -26.99
CA HIS A 224 0.44 22.07 -27.72
C HIS A 224 -0.34 20.78 -27.45
N GLY A 225 -0.40 20.41 -26.16
CA GLY A 225 -0.89 19.10 -25.74
C GLY A 225 -2.38 18.86 -25.91
N ASN A 226 -2.75 17.63 -25.54
CA ASN A 226 -4.12 17.18 -25.42
C ASN A 226 -4.64 17.47 -24.00
N LEU A 227 -5.86 18.01 -23.90
CA LEU A 227 -6.44 18.45 -22.63
C LEU A 227 -6.75 17.27 -21.70
N GLU A 228 -7.20 16.14 -22.25
CA GLU A 228 -7.46 14.91 -21.52
C GLU A 228 -6.19 14.36 -20.89
N ASP A 229 -5.10 14.28 -21.66
CA ASP A 229 -3.78 13.86 -21.15
C ASP A 229 -3.28 14.81 -20.07
N ALA A 230 -3.46 16.13 -20.29
CA ALA A 230 -3.05 17.14 -19.32
C ALA A 230 -3.70 16.92 -17.96
N LEU A 231 -5.01 16.67 -17.97
CA LEU A 231 -5.80 16.47 -16.75
C LEU A 231 -5.54 15.10 -16.11
N ARG A 232 -5.36 14.03 -16.89
CA ARG A 232 -4.96 12.69 -16.38
C ARG A 232 -3.60 12.69 -15.71
N ASN A 233 -2.65 13.44 -16.27
CA ASN A 233 -1.32 13.62 -15.66
C ASN A 233 -1.34 14.59 -14.46
N GLY A 234 -2.53 15.07 -14.08
CA GLY A 234 -2.74 15.98 -12.97
C GLY A 234 -2.32 17.43 -13.24
N GLY A 235 -2.00 17.80 -14.47
CA GLY A 235 -1.88 19.20 -14.86
C GLY A 235 -3.24 19.91 -14.92
N CYS A 236 -3.23 21.23 -15.13
CA CYS A 236 -4.45 22.02 -15.24
C CYS A 236 -4.83 22.42 -16.67
N GLY A 237 -4.08 21.97 -17.68
CA GLY A 237 -4.34 22.26 -19.10
C GLY A 237 -4.00 23.69 -19.54
N LEU A 238 -3.49 24.54 -18.66
CA LEU A 238 -3.14 25.92 -19.00
C LEU A 238 -2.00 26.00 -20.02
N GLN A 239 -2.16 26.82 -21.05
CA GLN A 239 -1.08 27.13 -21.99
C GLN A 239 -0.33 28.42 -21.60
N PHE A 240 0.99 28.32 -21.47
CA PHE A 240 1.84 29.44 -21.05
C PHE A 240 3.21 29.35 -21.71
N ASN A 241 3.91 30.48 -21.78
CA ASN A 241 5.27 30.52 -22.29
C ASN A 241 6.25 30.05 -21.21
N TRP A 242 7.06 29.04 -21.50
CA TRP A 242 8.03 28.45 -20.59
C TRP A 242 9.04 29.47 -20.04
N LYS A 243 9.47 30.44 -20.83
CA LYS A 243 10.47 31.43 -20.42
C LYS A 243 9.87 32.43 -19.44
N THR A 244 8.73 33.01 -19.80
CA THR A 244 8.10 34.14 -19.07
C THR A 244 7.04 33.74 -18.07
N LEU A 245 6.54 32.50 -18.13
CA LEU A 245 5.39 32.00 -17.37
C LEU A 245 4.09 32.80 -17.58
N THR A 246 4.03 33.61 -18.63
CA THR A 246 2.83 34.36 -19.01
C THR A 246 1.92 33.50 -19.88
N LEU A 247 0.62 33.80 -19.86
CA LEU A 247 -0.35 33.14 -20.72
C LEU A 247 0.08 33.21 -22.19
N ALA A 248 0.05 32.08 -22.87
CA ALA A 248 0.39 31.98 -24.28
C ALA A 248 -0.65 31.09 -24.98
N PRO A 249 -1.84 31.64 -25.27
CA PRO A 249 -2.87 30.92 -26.01
C PRO A 249 -2.31 30.43 -27.35
N SER A 250 -2.55 29.17 -27.67
CA SER A 250 -2.14 28.53 -28.92
C SER A 250 -3.16 27.46 -29.28
N PHE A 251 -2.79 26.48 -30.09
CA PHE A 251 -3.66 25.34 -30.34
C PHE A 251 -3.49 24.24 -29.30
N TYR A 252 -4.57 23.51 -29.07
CA TYR A 252 -4.64 22.32 -28.24
C TYR A 252 -5.62 21.31 -28.82
N TYR A 253 -5.56 20.08 -28.34
CA TYR A 253 -6.50 19.04 -28.70
C TYR A 253 -7.47 18.76 -27.55
N VAL A 254 -8.74 18.59 -27.89
CA VAL A 254 -9.79 18.12 -26.98
C VAL A 254 -10.79 17.29 -27.78
N HIS A 255 -11.12 16.09 -27.30
CA HIS A 255 -11.94 15.10 -27.98
C HIS A 255 -11.48 14.80 -29.42
N GLY A 256 -10.16 14.74 -29.62
CA GLY A 256 -9.54 14.56 -30.94
C GLY A 256 -9.64 15.76 -31.89
N GLN A 257 -10.32 16.84 -31.50
CA GLN A 257 -10.45 18.06 -32.30
C GLN A 257 -9.38 19.08 -31.91
N ARG A 258 -8.80 19.74 -32.92
CA ARG A 258 -7.88 20.85 -32.73
C ARG A 258 -8.66 22.14 -32.49
N LYS A 259 -8.47 22.77 -31.33
CA LYS A 259 -8.99 24.10 -31.00
C LYS A 259 -7.86 25.10 -30.83
N THR A 260 -8.17 26.38 -31.03
CA THR A 260 -7.22 27.50 -30.85
C THR A 260 -7.68 28.36 -29.68
N GLY A 261 -6.75 28.80 -28.84
CA GLY A 261 -7.01 29.60 -27.65
C GLY A 261 -6.57 28.89 -26.37
N GLN A 262 -7.20 29.25 -25.26
CA GLN A 262 -7.01 28.58 -23.98
C GLN A 262 -8.16 27.60 -23.74
N PRO A 263 -7.92 26.44 -23.11
CA PRO A 263 -8.99 25.58 -22.62
C PRO A 263 -9.86 26.35 -21.62
N THR A 264 -11.15 26.43 -21.91
CA THR A 264 -12.16 27.09 -21.08
C THR A 264 -12.42 26.29 -19.79
N GLU A 265 -13.05 26.93 -18.81
CA GLU A 265 -13.45 26.26 -17.58
C GLU A 265 -14.43 25.10 -17.85
N GLN A 266 -15.38 25.32 -18.75
CA GLN A 266 -16.38 24.34 -19.14
C GLN A 266 -15.75 23.10 -19.78
N GLU A 267 -14.85 23.29 -20.76
CA GLU A 267 -14.14 22.18 -21.41
C GLU A 267 -13.32 21.36 -20.40
N ARG A 268 -12.66 22.02 -19.44
CA ARG A 268 -11.95 21.32 -18.37
C ARG A 268 -12.91 20.51 -17.51
N ARG A 269 -14.07 21.07 -17.16
CA ARG A 269 -15.08 20.37 -16.33
C ARG A 269 -15.65 19.16 -17.06
N GLU A 270 -15.97 19.28 -18.34
CA GLU A 270 -16.48 18.20 -19.19
C GLU A 270 -15.47 17.05 -19.28
N VAL A 271 -14.21 17.35 -19.58
CA VAL A 271 -13.14 16.34 -19.63
C VAL A 271 -12.92 15.67 -18.27
N LEU A 272 -12.93 16.44 -17.17
CA LEU A 272 -12.80 15.89 -15.82
C LEU A 272 -13.96 14.94 -15.46
N MET A 273 -15.19 15.28 -15.85
CA MET A 273 -16.36 14.41 -15.66
C MET A 273 -16.23 13.12 -16.46
N GLN A 274 -15.72 13.18 -17.69
CA GLN A 274 -15.45 11.99 -18.50
C GLN A 274 -14.40 11.09 -17.83
N ILE A 275 -13.26 11.65 -17.41
CA ILE A 275 -12.19 10.91 -16.72
C ILE A 275 -12.75 10.23 -15.45
N LEU A 276 -13.60 10.92 -14.70
CA LEU A 276 -14.26 10.35 -13.52
C LEU A 276 -15.24 9.23 -13.86
N GLY A 277 -16.01 9.35 -14.95
CA GLY A 277 -16.92 8.31 -15.41
C GLY A 277 -16.16 7.02 -15.78
N GLU A 278 -15.09 7.14 -16.55
CA GLU A 278 -14.23 6.01 -16.95
C GLU A 278 -13.50 5.35 -15.76
N ALA A 279 -13.11 6.14 -14.75
CA ALA A 279 -12.49 5.60 -13.54
C ALA A 279 -13.47 4.75 -12.70
N LYS A 280 -14.77 5.06 -12.75
CA LYS A 280 -15.81 4.26 -12.07
C LYS A 280 -16.10 2.95 -12.80
N SER A 281 -16.09 2.94 -14.14
CA SER A 281 -16.34 1.72 -14.93
C SER A 281 -15.18 0.71 -14.92
N ASN A 282 -13.96 1.15 -14.66
CA ASN A 282 -12.77 0.29 -14.61
C ASN A 282 -12.44 -0.22 -13.19
N GLY A 283 -13.30 0.09 -12.20
CA GLY A 283 -13.14 -0.28 -10.79
C GLY A 283 -14.17 -1.28 -10.27
N GLU A 284 -15.03 -1.82 -11.14
CA GLU A 284 -15.87 -3.01 -10.92
C GLU A 284 -15.15 -4.28 -11.40
#